data_AF-A0A5K1CG14-F1
#
_entry.id   AF-A0A5K1CG14-F1
#
_cell.length_a   1.000
_cell.length_b   1.000
_cell.length_c   1.000
_cell.angle_alpha   90.00
_cell.angle_beta   90.00
_cell.angle_gamma   90.00
#
_symmetry.space_group_name_H-M   'P 1'
#
loop_
_entity.id
_entity.type
_entity.pdbx_description
1 polymer ?
#
loop_
_entity_poly.entity_id
_entity_poly.type
_entity_poly.pdbx_seq_one_letter_code
_entity_poly.pdbx_strand_id
1 'polypeptide(L)'
;MHMLIERGTLFLPKVSNPPPMMGKNKEQFCKFHRAPGHDTEDCLVLKNIVQDAVDKEIIKEISEQPDILKNPFPKHGKGIVSMVRFST
;
A
#
# COMPACT_ATOMS: atom_id res chain seq x y z
N MET A 1 -14.65 -19.86 -19.20
CA MET A 1 -14.65 -18.43 -18.80
C MET A 1 -15.22 -17.50 -19.86
N HIS A 2 -14.99 -17.73 -21.17
CA HIS A 2 -15.55 -16.90 -22.26
C HIS A 2 -17.07 -16.69 -22.20
N MET A 3 -17.85 -17.78 -21.99
CA MET A 3 -19.32 -17.70 -21.92
C MET A 3 -19.87 -16.84 -20.77
N LEU A 4 -19.10 -16.60 -19.70
CA LEU A 4 -19.56 -15.82 -18.55
C LEU A 4 -19.43 -14.31 -18.78
N ILE A 5 -18.49 -13.91 -19.63
CA ILE A 5 -18.29 -12.52 -20.07
C ILE A 5 -19.39 -12.15 -21.08
N GLU A 6 -19.67 -13.03 -22.05
CA GLU A 6 -20.69 -12.81 -23.09
C GLU A 6 -22.11 -12.74 -22.54
N ARG A 7 -22.43 -13.52 -21.50
CA ARG A 7 -23.75 -13.51 -20.84
C ARG A 7 -23.92 -12.36 -19.83
N GLY A 8 -22.94 -11.46 -19.72
CA GLY A 8 -23.00 -10.32 -18.81
C GLY A 8 -23.00 -10.67 -17.32
N THR A 9 -22.71 -11.93 -16.98
CA THR A 9 -22.65 -12.40 -15.58
C THR A 9 -21.35 -12.03 -14.88
N LEU A 10 -20.30 -11.75 -15.65
CA LEU A 10 -19.03 -11.22 -15.17
C LEU A 10 -18.75 -9.89 -15.87
N PHE A 11 -18.88 -8.79 -15.13
CA PHE A 11 -18.41 -7.49 -15.56
C PHE A 11 -16.93 -7.37 -15.22
N LEU A 12 -16.10 -7.36 -16.26
CA LEU A 12 -14.71 -6.93 -16.11
C LEU A 12 -14.70 -5.42 -15.86
N PRO A 13 -14.04 -4.93 -14.80
CA PRO A 13 -13.87 -3.50 -14.60
C PRO A 13 -13.20 -2.93 -15.85
N LYS A 14 -13.76 -1.85 -16.38
CA LYS A 14 -13.21 -1.15 -17.54
C LYS A 14 -11.81 -0.70 -17.16
N VAL A 15 -10.80 -1.32 -17.74
CA VAL A 15 -9.42 -0.86 -17.57
C VAL A 15 -9.34 0.46 -18.32
N SER A 16 -9.56 1.56 -17.60
CA SER A 16 -9.09 2.88 -18.02
C SER A 16 -7.64 2.68 -18.41
N ASN A 17 -7.29 2.97 -19.66
CA ASN A 17 -5.95 2.74 -20.22
C ASN A 17 -4.91 2.91 -19.12
N PRO A 18 -4.18 1.84 -18.71
CA PRO A 18 -3.22 1.99 -17.65
C PRO A 18 -2.25 3.09 -18.12
N PRO A 19 -1.97 4.11 -17.30
CA PRO A 19 -0.96 5.09 -17.67
C PRO A 19 0.26 4.31 -18.13
N PRO A 20 0.88 4.67 -19.27
CA PRO A 20 1.96 3.89 -19.85
C PRO A 20 2.95 3.59 -18.74
N MET A 21 3.17 2.30 -18.45
CA MET A 21 4.19 1.83 -17.51
C MET A 21 5.54 2.20 -18.11
N MET A 22 5.94 3.45 -17.97
CA MET A 22 7.09 4.00 -18.66
C MET A 22 7.87 4.89 -17.72
N GLY A 23 8.29 4.31 -16.59
CA GLY A 23 9.57 4.70 -16.05
C GLY A 23 10.64 4.25 -17.04
N LYS A 24 11.48 5.19 -17.46
CA LYS A 24 12.54 4.97 -18.46
C LYS A 24 13.63 4.02 -17.97
N ASN A 25 13.58 3.63 -16.70
CA ASN A 25 14.58 2.83 -16.02
C ASN A 25 14.10 1.38 -15.88
N LYS A 26 14.59 0.51 -16.78
CA LYS A 26 14.37 -0.94 -16.73
C LYS A 26 14.96 -1.62 -15.48
N GLU A 27 15.78 -0.89 -14.73
CA GLU A 27 16.43 -1.34 -13.50
C GLU A 27 15.48 -1.31 -12.29
N GLN A 28 14.37 -0.58 -12.36
CA GLN A 28 13.45 -0.44 -11.25
C GLN A 28 12.32 -1.46 -11.31
N PHE A 29 11.93 -1.99 -10.15
CA PHE A 29 10.97 -3.09 -10.04
C PHE A 29 9.86 -2.74 -9.04
N CYS A 30 8.62 -2.77 -9.53
CA CYS A 30 7.46 -2.48 -8.71
C CYS A 30 7.03 -3.78 -8.01
N LYS A 31 7.13 -3.83 -6.68
CA LYS A 31 6.74 -5.02 -5.88
C LYS A 31 5.24 -5.30 -5.94
N PHE A 32 4.43 -4.25 -6.12
CA PHE A 32 2.98 -4.36 -6.28
C PHE A 32 2.60 -5.06 -7.59
N HIS A 33 3.17 -4.62 -8.73
CA HIS A 33 2.95 -5.23 -10.04
C HIS A 33 3.80 -6.48 -10.30
N ARG A 34 4.86 -6.67 -9.51
CA ARG A 34 5.90 -7.70 -9.70
C ARG A 34 6.51 -7.67 -11.10
N ALA A 35 6.73 -6.46 -11.62
CA ALA A 35 7.21 -6.22 -12.96
C ALA A 35 8.21 -5.05 -13.00
N PRO A 36 9.17 -5.05 -13.95
CA PRO A 36 10.07 -3.93 -14.14
C PRO A 36 9.34 -2.70 -14.71
N GLY A 37 9.88 -1.51 -14.43
CA GLY A 37 9.47 -0.24 -15.04
C GLY A 37 9.48 0.95 -14.08
N HIS A 38 9.08 0.77 -12.82
CA HIS A 38 9.07 1.82 -11.79
C HIS A 38 9.23 1.21 -10.40
N ASP A 39 9.66 1.99 -9.42
CA ASP A 39 9.65 1.58 -8.01
C ASP A 39 8.23 1.55 -7.44
N THR A 40 8.04 0.81 -6.35
CA THR A 40 6.72 0.68 -5.70
C THR A 40 6.18 2.03 -5.21
N GLU A 41 7.07 2.92 -4.76
CA GLU A 41 6.73 4.25 -4.27
C GLU A 41 6.20 5.19 -5.37
N ASP A 42 6.52 4.91 -6.64
CA ASP A 42 6.06 5.68 -7.79
C ASP A 42 4.82 5.07 -8.47
N CYS A 43 4.31 3.97 -7.92
CA CYS A 43 3.17 3.25 -8.47
C CYS A 43 1.88 4.07 -8.32
N LEU A 44 1.46 4.74 -9.40
CA LEU A 44 0.23 5.53 -9.44
C LEU A 44 -1.02 4.68 -9.13
N VAL A 45 -1.04 3.42 -9.58
CA VAL A 45 -2.16 2.50 -9.31
C VAL A 45 -2.26 2.22 -7.81
N LEU A 46 -1.13 1.95 -7.15
CA LEU A 46 -1.10 1.72 -5.71
C LEU A 46 -1.50 2.98 -4.94
N LYS A 47 -0.99 4.16 -5.33
CA LYS A 47 -1.38 5.45 -4.73
C LYS A 47 -2.89 5.67 -4.79
N ASN A 48 -3.50 5.43 -5.95
CA ASN A 48 -4.95 5.57 -6.12
C ASN A 48 -5.73 4.57 -5.25
N ILE A 49 -5.30 3.31 -5.17
CA ILE A 49 -5.95 2.30 -4.31
C ILE A 49 -5.87 2.69 -2.83
N VAL A 50 -4.72 3.19 -2.38
CA VAL A 50 -4.54 3.67 -1.01
C VAL A 50 -5.43 4.89 -0.76
N GLN A 51 -5.46 5.84 -1.68
CA GLN A 51 -6.32 7.02 -1.55
C GLN A 51 -7.81 6.64 -1.50
N ASP A 52 -8.27 5.74 -2.38
CA ASP A 52 -9.64 5.22 -2.35
C ASP A 52 -9.97 4.55 -1.00
N ALA A 53 -9.01 3.87 -0.39
CA ALA A 53 -9.18 3.22 0.91
C ALA A 53 -9.24 4.24 2.06
N VAL A 54 -8.51 5.35 1.96
CA VAL A 54 -8.60 6.49 2.88
C VAL A 54 -9.96 7.18 2.73
N ASP A 55 -10.38 7.46 1.50
CA ASP A 55 -11.63 8.16 1.19
C ASP A 55 -12.87 7.35 1.63
N LYS A 56 -12.76 6.02 1.63
CA LYS A 56 -13.78 5.09 2.16
C LYS A 56 -13.67 4.82 3.65
N GLU A 57 -12.75 5.49 4.35
CA GLU A 57 -12.44 5.31 5.77
C GLU A 57 -12.07 3.86 6.15
N ILE A 58 -11.64 3.04 5.19
CA ILE A 58 -11.18 1.66 5.42
C ILE A 58 -9.85 1.69 6.16
N ILE A 59 -8.98 2.61 5.75
CA ILE A 59 -7.73 2.91 6.43
C ILE A 59 -7.74 4.38 6.82
N LYS A 60 -7.14 4.70 7.96
CA LYS A 60 -6.97 6.08 8.40
C LYS A 60 -5.53 6.47 8.17
N GLU A 61 -5.33 7.63 7.56
CA GLU A 61 -4.04 8.28 7.58
C GLU A 61 -3.73 8.68 9.03
N ILE A 62 -2.71 8.06 9.62
CA ILE A 62 -2.25 8.40 10.96
C ILE A 62 -1.05 9.31 10.77
N SER A 63 -1.27 10.63 10.78
CA SER A 63 -0.19 11.63 10.70
C SER A 63 0.56 11.79 12.02
N GLU A 64 -0.05 11.37 13.13
CA GLU A 64 0.53 11.42 14.46
C GLU A 64 1.50 10.25 14.63
N GLN A 65 2.76 10.51 14.99
CA GLN A 65 3.65 9.44 15.46
C GLN A 65 2.90 8.62 16.53
N PRO A 66 2.99 7.27 16.50
CA PRO A 66 2.38 6.45 17.54
C PRO A 66 2.90 6.95 18.88
N ASP A 67 2.00 7.52 19.68
CA ASP A 67 2.33 8.16 20.93
C ASP A 67 2.80 7.07 21.90
N ILE A 68 4.12 6.89 21.99
CA ILE A 68 4.76 5.95 22.91
C ILE A 68 4.37 6.21 24.36
N LEU A 69 3.83 7.40 24.68
CA LEU A 69 3.32 7.74 26.01
C LEU A 69 1.90 7.24 26.26
N LYS A 70 1.14 6.89 25.21
CA LYS A 70 -0.17 6.20 25.27
C LYS A 70 -0.04 4.68 25.30
N ASN A 71 1.08 4.17 25.77
CA ASN A 71 1.20 2.75 26.05
C ASN A 71 0.09 2.33 27.04
N PRO A 72 -0.83 1.41 26.67
CA PRO A 72 -1.92 0.99 27.56
C PRO A 72 -1.42 0.19 28.77
N PHE A 73 -0.14 -0.22 28.77
CA PHE A 73 0.46 -0.87 29.93
C PHE A 73 0.83 0.13 31.02
N PRO A 74 0.70 -0.25 32.30
CA PRO A 74 1.11 0.58 33.42
C PRO A 74 2.56 1.04 33.27
N LYS A 75 2.86 2.27 33.71
CA LYS A 75 4.25 2.72 33.95
C LYS A 75 4.83 1.89 35.09
N HIS A 76 5.37 0.71 34.76
CA HIS A 76 6.11 -0.09 35.72
C HIS A 76 7.39 0.65 36.11
N GLY A 77 7.56 0.91 37.41
CA GLY A 77 8.68 1.68 37.95
C GLY A 77 10.02 1.11 37.47
N LYS A 78 10.82 1.99 36.84
CA LYS A 78 12.25 1.85 36.51
C LYS A 78 12.72 0.43 36.15
N GLY A 79 11.96 -0.26 35.29
CA GLY A 79 12.46 -1.43 34.56
C GLY A 79 13.23 -0.95 33.34
N ILE A 80 14.47 -1.40 33.17
CA ILE A 80 15.25 -1.14 31.96
C ILE A 80 14.52 -1.75 30.75
N VAL A 81 13.95 -0.90 29.89
CA VAL A 81 13.34 -1.36 28.64
C VAL A 81 14.44 -1.34 27.57
N SER A 82 15.00 -2.50 27.24
CA SER A 82 15.97 -2.60 26.15
C SER A 82 15.25 -2.48 24.82
N MET A 83 15.42 -1.33 24.15
CA MET A 83 14.98 -1.16 22.77
C MET A 83 15.90 -1.97 21.85
N VAL A 84 15.38 -3.06 21.27
CA VAL A 84 16.08 -3.76 20.18
C VAL A 84 15.87 -2.95 18.92
N ARG A 85 16.92 -2.23 18.49
CA ARG A 85 16.96 -1.59 17.17
C ARG A 85 17.44 -2.63 16.17
N PHE A 86 16.59 -2.95 15.19
CA PHE A 86 17.03 -3.63 13.99
C PHE A 86 17.58 -2.56 13.04
N SER A 87 18.90 -2.51 12.91
CA SER A 87 19.56 -1.75 11.85
C SER A 87 19.48 -2.56 10.56
N THR A 88 19.05 -1.91 9.48
CA THR A 88 19.24 -2.40 8.10
C THR A 88 20.45 -1.72 7.50
#